data_AF-A0A0K0LBE9-F1
#
_entry.id   AF-A0A0K0LBE9-F1
#
_cell.length_a   1.000
_cell.length_b   1.000
_cell.length_c   1.000
_cell.angle_alpha   90.00
_cell.angle_beta   90.00
_cell.angle_gamma   90.00
#
_symmetry.space_group_name_H-M   'P 1'
#
loop_
_entity.id
_entity.type
_entity.pdbx_description
1 polymer ?
#
loop_
_entity_poly.entity_id
_entity_poly.type
_entity_poly.pdbx_seq_one_letter_code
_entity_poly.pdbx_strand_id
1 'polypeptide(L)'
;MDVTWPLRTIGCTRSVIYIQPKMVEQCVLALRIACQNFHSINARWYGMGQRMQKSIKRHGISRPQSQSGFTLIEIVLVVMLIGVVVAFAASRILGGGDRAKVGLAKAQIQTTADKIEQYKMDVGRYPAALEDLVKAPTGSSGWLGPYAKEIELKDPWGQPMEYKVPGENERAFSLLSHGRDGKPGGSSVDADIASE
;
A
#
# COMPACT_ATOMS: atom_id res chain seq x y z
N MET A 1 16.46 -60.65 25.61
CA MET A 1 15.81 -59.43 26.14
C MET A 1 15.55 -58.54 24.96
N ASP A 2 14.41 -58.83 24.36
CA ASP A 2 13.95 -58.39 23.06
C ASP A 2 13.47 -56.94 23.14
N VAL A 3 14.10 -56.05 22.39
CA VAL A 3 13.61 -54.70 22.14
C VAL A 3 12.93 -54.69 20.78
N THR A 4 11.65 -55.04 20.81
CA THR A 4 10.73 -54.94 19.69
C THR A 4 10.49 -53.47 19.35
N TRP A 5 10.98 -53.04 18.19
CA TRP A 5 10.67 -51.74 17.60
C TRP A 5 9.24 -51.75 17.04
N PRO A 6 8.39 -50.73 17.34
CA PRO A 6 7.08 -50.63 16.72
C PRO A 6 7.21 -50.06 15.30
N LEU A 7 6.89 -50.88 14.31
CA LEU A 7 6.61 -50.46 12.94
C LEU A 7 5.33 -49.62 12.93
N ARG A 8 5.46 -48.29 13.05
CA ARG A 8 4.38 -47.36 12.75
C ARG A 8 4.40 -47.08 11.25
N THR A 9 3.39 -47.61 10.59
CA THR A 9 3.04 -47.38 9.19
C THR A 9 3.01 -45.88 8.89
N ILE A 10 3.97 -45.42 8.09
CA ILE A 10 3.93 -44.08 7.50
C ILE A 10 2.89 -44.16 6.38
N GLY A 11 1.66 -43.75 6.72
CA GLY A 11 0.62 -43.48 5.76
C GLY A 11 1.08 -42.38 4.81
N CYS A 12 1.33 -42.76 3.56
CA CYS A 12 1.60 -41.86 2.45
C CYS A 12 0.32 -41.07 2.14
N THR A 13 0.04 -40.01 2.89
CA THR A 13 -0.99 -39.04 2.53
C THR A 13 -0.44 -38.17 1.42
N ARG A 14 -0.84 -38.55 0.20
CA ARG A 14 -0.82 -37.80 -1.04
C ARG A 14 -1.34 -36.37 -0.79
N SER A 15 -0.45 -35.47 -0.39
CA SER A 15 -0.71 -34.04 -0.29
C SER A 15 -0.71 -33.48 -1.71
N VAL A 16 -1.84 -33.68 -2.39
CA VAL A 16 -2.20 -32.92 -3.58
C VAL A 16 -2.16 -31.45 -3.17
N ILE A 17 -1.22 -30.72 -3.76
CA ILE A 17 -1.11 -29.27 -3.64
C ILE A 17 -2.41 -28.68 -4.19
N TYR A 18 -3.36 -28.40 -3.31
CA TYR A 18 -4.53 -27.58 -3.62
C TYR A 18 -4.03 -26.16 -3.88
N ILE A 19 -3.86 -25.82 -5.15
CA ILE A 19 -3.73 -24.44 -5.60
C ILE A 19 -5.00 -23.72 -5.15
N GLN A 20 -4.83 -22.80 -4.21
CA GLN A 20 -5.92 -22.03 -3.62
C GLN A 20 -6.75 -21.34 -4.72
N PRO A 21 -8.07 -21.61 -4.84
CA PRO A 21 -8.93 -21.02 -5.87
C PRO A 21 -9.07 -19.48 -5.76
N LYS A 22 -8.63 -18.91 -4.63
CA LYS A 22 -8.61 -17.47 -4.34
C LYS A 22 -7.72 -16.68 -5.33
N MET A 23 -6.69 -17.31 -5.91
CA MET A 23 -5.74 -16.63 -6.81
C MET A 23 -6.30 -16.42 -8.21
N VAL A 24 -7.17 -17.31 -8.69
CA VAL A 24 -7.81 -17.19 -10.01
C VAL A 24 -8.89 -16.10 -9.99
N GLU A 25 -9.67 -16.00 -8.91
CA GLU A 25 -10.68 -14.94 -8.77
C GLU A 25 -10.06 -13.54 -8.63
N GLN A 26 -8.94 -13.39 -7.92
CA GLN A 26 -8.23 -12.11 -7.85
C GLN A 26 -7.67 -11.66 -9.20
N CYS A 27 -7.18 -12.59 -10.02
CA CYS A 27 -6.74 -12.28 -11.39
C CYS A 27 -7.89 -11.82 -12.29
N VAL A 28 -9.06 -12.45 -12.21
CA VAL A 28 -10.24 -12.06 -12.99
C VAL A 28 -10.81 -10.71 -12.53
N LEU A 29 -10.78 -10.43 -11.23
CA LEU A 29 -11.21 -9.15 -10.67
C LEU A 29 -10.27 -8.01 -11.07
N ALA A 30 -8.95 -8.24 -11.06
CA ALA A 30 -7.96 -7.29 -11.55
C ALA A 30 -8.15 -6.98 -13.05
N LEU A 31 -8.46 -8.00 -13.86
CA LEU A 31 -8.77 -7.82 -15.28
C LEU A 31 -10.05 -6.99 -15.52
N ARG A 32 -11.08 -7.15 -14.67
CA ARG A 32 -12.31 -6.33 -14.73
C ARG A 32 -12.07 -4.88 -14.35
N ILE A 33 -11.26 -4.61 -13.31
CA ILE A 33 -10.93 -3.24 -12.86
C ILE A 33 -10.12 -2.50 -13.93
N ALA A 34 -9.17 -3.17 -14.58
CA ALA A 34 -8.39 -2.59 -15.68
C ALA A 34 -9.28 -2.23 -16.89
N CYS A 35 -10.31 -3.03 -17.18
CA CYS A 35 -11.22 -2.80 -18.29
C CYS A 35 -12.19 -1.63 -18.04
N GLN A 36 -12.64 -1.43 -16.79
CA GLN A 36 -13.56 -0.33 -16.44
C GLN A 36 -12.87 1.05 -16.44
N ASN A 37 -11.59 1.13 -16.11
CA ASN A 37 -10.86 2.41 -16.09
C ASN A 37 -10.44 2.91 -17.48
N PHE A 38 -10.35 2.03 -18.49
CA PHE A 38 -9.94 2.40 -19.84
C PHE A 38 -11.03 3.11 -20.65
N HIS A 39 -12.31 2.93 -20.29
CA HIS A 39 -13.42 3.53 -21.04
C HIS A 39 -13.61 5.04 -20.77
N SER A 40 -13.10 5.57 -19.66
CA SER A 40 -13.23 7.00 -19.30
C SER A 40 -12.17 7.90 -19.95
N ILE A 41 -11.02 7.34 -20.34
CA ILE A 41 -9.87 8.11 -20.84
C ILE A 41 -10.03 8.47 -22.34
N ASN A 42 -10.84 7.70 -23.09
CA ASN A 42 -10.95 7.85 -24.55
C ASN A 42 -11.86 9.00 -25.03
N ALA A 43 -12.74 9.54 -24.19
CA ALA A 43 -13.73 10.53 -24.65
C ALA A 43 -13.22 11.99 -24.70
N ARG A 44 -12.06 12.31 -24.10
CA ARG A 44 -11.54 13.69 -24.03
C ARG A 44 -10.42 14.02 -25.03
N TRP A 45 -9.80 13.02 -25.64
CA TRP A 45 -8.66 13.21 -26.55
C TRP A 45 -9.04 13.37 -28.03
N TYR A 46 -10.25 12.98 -28.44
CA TYR A 46 -10.68 13.04 -29.85
C TYR A 46 -11.26 14.39 -30.32
N GLY A 47 -11.41 15.38 -29.43
CA GLY A 47 -12.09 16.65 -29.77
C GLY A 47 -11.21 17.80 -30.24
N MET A 48 -9.88 17.71 -30.14
CA MET A 48 -9.02 18.90 -30.12
C MET A 48 -7.87 18.88 -31.15
N GLY A 49 -8.16 18.47 -32.40
CA GLY A 49 -7.13 18.31 -33.43
C GLY A 49 -7.55 18.59 -34.87
N GLN A 50 -8.64 19.33 -35.14
CA GLN A 50 -9.09 19.62 -36.50
C GLN A 50 -9.15 21.13 -36.78
N ARG A 51 -7.99 21.79 -36.82
CA ARG A 51 -7.88 23.10 -37.47
C ARG A 51 -6.41 23.44 -37.76
N MET A 52 -5.82 22.81 -38.76
CA MET A 52 -4.77 23.40 -39.61
C MET A 52 -4.34 22.40 -40.69
N GLN A 53 -5.11 22.31 -41.76
CA GLN A 53 -4.58 21.88 -43.06
C GLN A 53 -4.32 23.13 -43.90
N LYS A 54 -3.07 23.61 -43.89
CA LYS A 54 -2.59 24.52 -44.94
C LYS A 54 -1.20 24.08 -45.40
N SER A 55 -1.22 23.50 -46.61
CA SER A 55 -0.25 23.70 -47.69
C SER A 55 1.23 23.44 -47.36
N ILE A 56 1.67 22.20 -47.60
CA ILE A 56 3.09 21.92 -47.85
C ILE A 56 3.21 21.34 -49.25
N LYS A 57 3.87 22.11 -50.13
CA LYS A 57 4.19 21.78 -51.51
C LYS A 57 5.13 20.57 -51.55
N ARG A 58 4.77 19.59 -52.39
CA ARG A 58 5.58 18.41 -52.69
C ARG A 58 6.78 18.83 -53.55
N HIS A 59 8.00 18.65 -53.04
CA HIS A 59 9.20 18.53 -53.87
C HIS A 59 9.72 17.11 -53.73
N GLY A 60 9.82 16.41 -54.85
CA GLY A 60 10.34 15.05 -54.92
C GLY A 60 11.86 15.05 -54.95
N ILE A 61 12.46 14.22 -54.10
CA ILE A 61 13.74 13.56 -54.36
C ILE A 61 13.60 12.12 -53.88
N SER A 62 13.69 11.20 -54.83
CA SER A 62 13.61 9.76 -54.64
C SER A 62 14.95 9.22 -54.11
N ARG A 63 14.90 8.54 -52.96
CA ARG A 63 15.69 7.34 -52.70
C ARG A 63 14.74 6.34 -52.03
N PRO A 64 14.46 5.17 -52.61
CA PRO A 64 13.79 4.13 -51.86
C PRO A 64 14.78 3.65 -50.80
N GLN A 65 14.71 4.25 -49.60
CA GLN A 65 15.28 3.61 -48.43
C GLN A 65 14.56 2.27 -48.34
N SER A 66 15.32 1.17 -48.38
CA SER A 66 14.83 -0.15 -48.03
C SER A 66 14.15 -0.03 -46.68
N GLN A 67 12.83 0.06 -46.69
CA GLN A 67 12.03 -0.05 -45.47
C GLN A 67 12.25 -1.48 -45.03
N SER A 68 13.18 -1.68 -44.09
CA SER A 68 13.25 -2.91 -43.33
C SER A 68 11.93 -2.98 -42.57
N GLY A 69 10.98 -3.71 -43.15
CA GLY A 69 9.67 -3.91 -42.54
C GLY A 69 9.90 -4.53 -41.18
N PHE A 70 9.39 -3.87 -40.14
CA PHE A 70 9.25 -4.47 -38.82
C PHE A 70 8.53 -5.80 -39.00
N THR A 71 9.24 -6.88 -38.71
CA THR A 71 8.62 -8.20 -38.80
C THR A 71 7.61 -8.33 -37.67
N LEU A 72 6.44 -8.93 -37.95
CA LEU A 72 5.44 -9.16 -36.90
C LEU A 72 6.03 -9.96 -35.72
N ILE A 73 6.98 -10.85 -36.02
CA ILE A 73 7.65 -11.66 -35.00
C ILE A 73 8.49 -10.82 -34.03
N GLU A 74 9.06 -9.71 -34.48
CA GLU A 74 9.87 -8.81 -33.65
C GLU A 74 9.02 -8.12 -32.57
N ILE A 75 7.83 -7.65 -32.93
CA ILE A 75 6.91 -7.05 -31.97
C ILE A 75 6.31 -8.13 -31.04
N VAL A 76 6.02 -9.33 -31.55
CA VAL A 76 5.48 -10.44 -30.74
C VAL A 76 6.48 -10.89 -29.68
N LEU A 77 7.77 -11.02 -30.02
CA LEU A 77 8.80 -11.38 -29.06
C LEU A 77 8.96 -10.33 -27.96
N VAL A 78 8.92 -9.05 -28.30
CA VAL A 78 9.05 -7.93 -27.34
C VAL A 78 7.89 -7.91 -26.34
N VAL A 79 6.64 -7.99 -26.81
CA VAL A 79 5.49 -7.98 -25.89
C VAL A 79 5.44 -9.22 -25.00
N MET A 80 5.91 -10.37 -25.51
CA MET A 80 6.03 -11.58 -24.71
C MET A 80 7.09 -11.44 -23.62
N LEU A 81 8.27 -10.87 -23.93
CA LEU A 81 9.32 -10.62 -22.94
C LEU A 81 8.88 -9.60 -21.88
N ILE A 82 8.25 -8.49 -22.29
CA ILE A 82 7.73 -7.49 -21.36
C ILE A 82 6.66 -8.12 -20.46
N GLY A 83 5.78 -8.97 -21.00
CA GLY A 83 4.75 -9.69 -20.23
C GLY A 83 5.34 -10.54 -19.10
N VAL A 84 6.43 -11.27 -19.37
CA VAL A 84 7.11 -12.10 -18.36
C VAL A 84 7.77 -11.24 -17.27
N VAL A 85 8.46 -10.17 -17.66
CA VAL A 85 9.13 -9.26 -16.71
C VAL A 85 8.11 -8.58 -15.80
N VAL A 86 7.01 -8.07 -16.36
CA VAL A 86 5.96 -7.39 -15.60
C VAL A 86 5.28 -8.35 -14.63
N ALA A 87 4.98 -9.58 -15.05
CA ALA A 87 4.37 -10.60 -14.17
C ALA A 87 5.26 -10.92 -12.95
N PHE A 88 6.57 -11.03 -13.16
CA PHE A 88 7.52 -11.26 -12.08
C PHE A 88 7.66 -10.04 -11.15
N ALA A 89 7.77 -8.84 -11.72
CA ALA A 89 7.90 -7.60 -10.95
C ALA A 89 6.69 -7.33 -10.06
N ALA A 90 5.47 -7.51 -10.59
CA ALA A 90 4.22 -7.33 -9.85
C ALA A 90 4.16 -8.23 -8.60
N SER A 91 4.62 -9.48 -8.71
CA SER A 91 4.59 -10.45 -7.61
C SER A 91 5.54 -10.09 -6.46
N ARG A 92 6.65 -9.40 -6.75
CA ARG A 92 7.62 -8.98 -5.72
C ARG A 92 7.17 -7.73 -4.95
N ILE A 93 6.44 -6.82 -5.58
CA ILE A 93 5.97 -5.58 -4.95
C ILE A 93 4.86 -5.87 -3.93
N LEU A 94 3.99 -6.84 -4.20
CA LEU A 94 2.83 -7.15 -3.35
C LEU A 94 3.20 -7.97 -2.09
N GLY A 95 4.27 -8.77 -2.12
CA GLY A 95 4.61 -9.69 -1.01
C GLY A 95 5.38 -9.07 0.17
N GLY A 96 5.99 -7.88 -0.02
CA GLY A 96 6.84 -7.24 1.00
C GLY A 96 6.21 -6.07 1.76
N GLY A 97 5.01 -5.63 1.34
CA GLY A 97 4.40 -4.40 1.85
C GLY A 97 4.10 -4.42 3.35
N ASP A 98 3.65 -5.56 3.89
CA ASP A 98 3.17 -5.62 5.28
C ASP A 98 4.30 -5.40 6.31
N ARG A 99 5.50 -5.93 6.09
CA ARG A 99 6.64 -5.67 6.98
C ARG A 99 7.12 -4.23 6.90
N ALA A 100 7.07 -3.63 5.71
CA ALA A 100 7.40 -2.21 5.54
C ALA A 100 6.39 -1.31 6.26
N LYS A 101 5.09 -1.69 6.24
CA LYS A 101 4.04 -0.99 6.99
C LYS A 101 4.26 -1.03 8.50
N VAL A 102 4.76 -2.14 9.07
CA VAL A 102 5.13 -2.20 10.49
C VAL A 102 6.20 -1.16 10.84
N GLY A 103 7.23 -1.02 10.00
CA GLY A 103 8.26 0.01 10.17
C GLY A 103 7.69 1.43 10.06
N LEU A 104 6.80 1.65 9.09
CA LEU A 104 6.12 2.94 8.92
C LEU A 104 5.22 3.28 10.11
N ALA A 105 4.49 2.30 10.65
CA ALA A 105 3.62 2.47 11.81
C ALA A 105 4.43 2.89 13.04
N LYS A 106 5.58 2.26 13.30
CA LYS A 106 6.50 2.67 14.37
C LYS A 106 6.96 4.12 14.21
N ALA A 107 7.39 4.50 13.01
CA ALA A 107 7.81 5.88 12.73
C ALA A 107 6.66 6.88 12.91
N GLN A 108 5.45 6.51 12.49
CA GLN A 108 4.27 7.36 12.59
C GLN A 108 3.80 7.54 14.04
N ILE A 109 3.86 6.49 14.85
CA ILE A 109 3.59 6.55 16.30
C ILE A 109 4.57 7.50 16.99
N GLN A 110 5.87 7.36 16.72
CA GLN A 110 6.90 8.26 17.27
C GLN A 110 6.66 9.72 16.84
N THR A 111 6.37 9.95 15.56
CA THR A 111 6.07 11.30 15.05
C THR A 111 4.81 11.90 15.71
N THR A 112 3.81 11.06 16.00
CA THR A 112 2.57 11.49 16.67
C THR A 112 2.81 11.77 18.14
N ALA A 113 3.64 10.96 18.81
CA ALA A 113 4.09 11.19 20.17
C ALA A 113 4.81 12.55 20.31
N ASP A 114 5.70 12.89 19.37
CA ASP A 114 6.38 14.19 19.35
C ASP A 114 5.39 15.36 19.24
N LYS A 115 4.34 15.22 18.42
CA LYS A 115 3.28 16.23 18.27
C LYS A 115 2.45 16.39 19.54
N ILE A 116 2.20 15.29 20.26
CA ILE A 116 1.51 15.31 21.56
C ILE A 116 2.35 16.07 22.60
N GLU A 117 3.67 15.84 22.62
CA GLU A 117 4.56 16.56 23.54
C GLU A 117 4.67 18.05 23.16
N GLN A 118 4.70 18.37 21.87
CA GLN A 118 4.64 19.75 21.38
C GLN A 118 3.35 20.46 21.84
N TYR A 119 2.19 19.80 21.68
CA TYR A 119 0.92 20.33 22.18
C TYR A 119 0.98 20.63 23.68
N LYS A 120 1.62 19.75 24.46
CA LYS A 120 1.81 19.98 25.90
C LYS A 120 2.73 21.16 26.19
N MET A 121 3.79 21.39 25.40
CA MET A 121 4.65 22.57 25.60
C MET A 121 3.89 23.87 25.38
N ASP A 122 2.95 23.90 24.43
CA ASP A 122 2.22 25.10 24.04
C ASP A 122 0.98 25.37 24.92
N VAL A 123 0.23 24.31 25.28
CA VAL A 123 -1.03 24.40 26.05
C VAL A 123 -0.82 24.11 27.55
N GLY A 124 0.31 23.52 27.92
CA GLY A 124 0.66 23.15 29.30
C GLY A 124 0.03 21.84 29.80
N ARG A 125 -0.74 21.14 28.96
CA ARG A 125 -1.41 19.86 29.28
C ARG A 125 -1.43 18.94 28.07
N TYR A 126 -1.51 17.64 28.30
CA TYR A 126 -1.73 16.67 27.22
C TYR A 126 -3.12 16.85 26.57
N PRO A 127 -3.25 16.57 25.27
CA PRO A 127 -4.55 16.56 24.61
C PRO A 127 -5.44 15.48 25.23
N ALA A 128 -6.74 15.74 25.35
CA ALA A 128 -7.68 14.76 25.92
C ALA A 128 -8.05 13.69 24.88
N ALA A 129 -8.07 14.10 23.62
CA ALA A 129 -8.30 13.22 22.48
C ALA A 129 -7.32 13.55 21.36
N LEU A 130 -7.02 12.60 20.48
CA LEU A 130 -6.02 12.77 19.43
C LEU A 130 -6.46 13.83 18.39
N GLU A 131 -7.76 14.09 18.30
CA GLU A 131 -8.40 15.10 17.48
C GLU A 131 -8.05 16.53 17.90
N ASP A 132 -7.65 16.74 19.16
CA ASP A 132 -7.20 18.04 19.68
C ASP A 132 -5.89 18.51 19.01
N LEU A 133 -5.15 17.59 18.38
CA LEU A 133 -3.98 17.90 17.55
C LEU A 133 -4.37 18.52 16.20
N VAL A 134 -5.58 18.24 15.69
CA VAL A 134 -6.07 18.71 14.40
C VAL A 134 -6.91 19.97 14.56
N LYS A 135 -7.73 20.02 15.63
CA LYS A 135 -8.64 21.13 15.90
C LYS A 135 -8.42 21.64 17.32
N ALA A 136 -8.41 22.96 17.47
CA ALA A 136 -8.31 23.58 18.78
C ALA A 136 -9.47 23.15 19.69
N PRO A 137 -9.22 22.57 20.88
CA PRO A 137 -10.27 22.30 21.84
C PRO A 137 -10.81 23.61 22.43
N THR A 138 -12.10 23.63 22.76
CA THR A 138 -12.78 24.79 23.33
C THR A 138 -12.13 25.19 24.66
N GLY A 139 -11.65 26.44 24.75
CA GLY A 139 -11.02 26.96 25.97
C GLY A 139 -9.52 26.65 26.13
N SER A 140 -8.81 26.26 25.07
CA SER A 140 -7.34 26.20 25.09
C SER A 140 -6.72 27.60 24.92
N SER A 141 -6.10 28.13 25.97
CA SER A 141 -5.20 29.28 25.87
C SER A 141 -3.81 28.78 25.47
N GLY A 142 -3.31 29.19 24.30
CA GLY A 142 -1.96 28.81 23.84
C GLY A 142 -1.90 27.80 22.70
N TRP A 143 -3.03 27.41 22.10
CA TRP A 143 -3.01 26.56 20.90
C TRP A 143 -2.45 27.36 19.70
N LEU A 144 -1.30 26.92 19.16
CA LEU A 144 -0.57 27.64 18.10
C LEU A 144 -0.89 27.15 16.68
N GLY A 145 -1.66 26.09 16.51
CA GLY A 145 -2.06 25.59 15.21
C GLY A 145 -2.33 24.09 15.19
N PRO A 146 -2.75 23.56 14.04
CA PRO A 146 -2.90 22.12 13.88
C PRO A 146 -1.51 21.46 13.91
N TYR A 147 -1.23 20.70 14.96
CA TYR A 147 0.00 19.93 15.12
C TYR A 147 0.02 18.68 14.21
N ALA A 148 -1.17 18.16 13.88
CA ALA A 148 -1.34 16.99 13.04
C ALA A 148 -2.41 17.21 11.96
N LYS A 149 -2.35 16.37 10.92
CA LYS A 149 -3.45 16.20 9.96
C LYS A 149 -4.26 14.97 10.33
N GLU A 150 -5.54 14.96 9.98
CA GLU A 150 -6.44 13.81 10.18
C GLU A 150 -5.86 12.48 9.65
N ILE A 151 -5.15 12.53 8.52
CA ILE A 151 -4.54 11.34 7.92
C ILE A 151 -3.37 10.80 8.73
N GLU A 152 -2.71 11.65 9.52
CA GLU A 152 -1.55 11.27 10.34
C GLU A 152 -2.00 10.60 11.65
N LEU A 153 -3.26 10.75 12.03
CA LEU A 153 -3.88 10.10 13.21
C LEU A 153 -4.23 8.62 12.98
N LYS A 154 -4.14 8.17 11.73
CA LYS A 154 -4.43 6.78 11.33
C LYS A 154 -3.15 6.06 10.99
N ASP A 155 -3.08 4.79 11.34
CA ASP A 155 -1.93 3.95 11.01
C ASP A 155 -1.85 3.63 9.50
N PRO A 156 -0.77 2.96 9.03
CA PRO A 156 -0.60 2.59 7.62
C PRO A 156 -1.65 1.63 7.05
N TRP A 157 -2.48 1.02 7.91
CA TRP A 157 -3.61 0.17 7.54
C TRP A 157 -4.93 0.95 7.53
N GLY A 158 -4.91 2.24 7.88
CA GLY A 158 -6.05 3.14 7.87
C GLY A 158 -6.89 3.07 9.14
N GLN A 159 -6.39 2.41 10.19
CA GLN A 159 -7.07 2.26 11.46
C GLN A 159 -6.71 3.40 12.42
N PRO A 160 -7.65 3.88 13.25
CA PRO A 160 -7.38 4.90 14.25
C PRO A 160 -6.42 4.37 15.32
N MET A 161 -5.46 5.19 15.75
CA MET A 161 -4.58 4.84 16.86
C MET A 161 -5.33 4.96 18.20
N GLU A 162 -5.09 4.03 19.11
CA GLU A 162 -5.61 4.10 20.48
C GLU A 162 -4.71 5.02 21.30
N TYR A 163 -5.31 6.04 21.88
CA TYR A 163 -4.62 7.04 22.72
C TYR A 163 -5.24 7.07 24.12
N LYS A 164 -4.40 7.01 25.15
CA LYS A 164 -4.83 7.05 26.56
C LYS A 164 -3.99 8.02 27.38
N VAL A 165 -4.67 8.79 28.24
CA VAL A 165 -4.08 9.66 29.26
C VAL A 165 -4.85 9.50 30.58
N PRO A 166 -4.20 9.15 31.70
CA PRO A 166 -2.79 8.78 31.82
C PRO A 166 -2.46 7.49 31.05
N GLY A 167 -1.19 7.32 30.67
CA GLY A 167 -0.72 6.14 29.97
C GLY A 167 -0.66 4.89 30.87
N GLU A 168 -0.58 3.72 30.24
CA GLU A 168 -0.30 2.47 30.95
C GLU A 168 1.17 2.41 31.39
N ASN A 169 1.48 1.63 32.45
CA ASN A 169 2.83 1.45 32.98
C ASN A 169 3.54 2.75 33.41
N GLU A 170 2.83 3.61 34.17
CA GLU A 170 3.38 4.87 34.73
C GLU A 170 3.80 5.91 33.68
N ARG A 171 3.39 5.72 32.42
CA ARG A 171 3.64 6.69 31.34
C ARG A 171 2.66 7.85 31.41
N ALA A 172 3.11 9.02 30.94
CA ALA A 172 2.27 10.20 30.84
C ALA A 172 1.11 10.01 29.85
N PHE A 173 1.37 9.33 28.74
CA PHE A 173 0.38 8.93 27.75
C PHE A 173 0.78 7.57 27.14
N SER A 174 -0.17 6.89 26.51
CA SER A 174 0.08 5.68 25.73
C SER A 174 -0.53 5.84 24.34
N LEU A 175 0.24 5.51 23.30
CA LEU A 175 -0.21 5.46 21.91
C LEU A 175 0.01 4.06 21.36
N LEU A 176 -1.04 3.44 20.82
CA LEU A 176 -1.04 2.06 20.33
C LEU A 176 -1.67 1.96 18.94
N SER A 177 -1.08 1.16 18.06
CA SER A 177 -1.70 0.66 16.82
C SER A 177 -1.85 -0.85 16.92
N HIS A 178 -3.02 -1.35 16.54
CA HIS A 178 -3.35 -2.77 16.54
C HIS A 178 -2.77 -3.54 15.33
N GLY A 179 -1.93 -2.90 14.52
CA GLY A 179 -1.35 -3.53 13.34
C GLY A 179 -2.37 -3.83 12.25
N ARG A 180 -2.10 -4.85 11.44
CA ARG A 180 -2.90 -5.14 10.24
C ARG A 180 -4.31 -5.64 10.54
N ASP A 181 -4.52 -6.37 11.64
CA ASP A 181 -5.79 -7.04 11.95
C ASP A 181 -6.79 -6.15 12.72
N GLY A 182 -6.30 -5.06 13.31
CA GLY A 182 -7.11 -4.12 14.08
C GLY A 182 -7.66 -4.65 15.38
N LYS A 183 -6.99 -5.66 15.95
CA LYS A 183 -7.39 -6.25 17.22
C LYS A 183 -6.25 -6.18 18.21
N PRO A 184 -6.54 -6.06 19.51
CA PRO A 184 -5.50 -6.17 20.52
C PRO A 184 -4.85 -7.56 20.46
N GLY A 185 -3.52 -7.58 20.52
CA GLY A 185 -2.68 -8.77 20.52
C GLY A 185 -1.99 -9.02 19.18
N GLY A 186 -2.09 -10.26 18.71
CA GLY A 186 -1.53 -10.71 17.43
C GLY A 186 -0.02 -11.01 17.44
N SER A 187 0.52 -11.33 16.26
CA SER A 187 1.93 -11.69 16.09
C SER A 187 2.49 -11.19 14.76
N SER A 188 3.80 -10.91 14.71
CA SER A 188 4.49 -10.45 13.50
C SER A 188 3.93 -9.12 12.97
N VAL A 189 3.18 -9.14 11.87
CA VAL A 189 2.58 -7.94 11.24
C VAL A 189 1.22 -7.57 11.83
N ASP A 190 0.62 -8.51 12.58
CA ASP A 190 -0.62 -8.33 13.30
C ASP A 190 -0.33 -7.99 14.78
N ALA A 191 0.93 -7.82 15.17
CA ALA A 191 1.29 -7.48 16.55
C ALA A 191 1.02 -6.01 16.84
N ASP A 192 0.49 -5.73 18.04
CA ASP A 192 0.36 -4.37 18.56
C ASP A 192 1.71 -3.63 18.57
N ILE A 193 1.66 -2.37 18.16
CA ILE A 193 2.81 -1.45 18.13
C ILE A 193 2.51 -0.30 19.07
N ALA A 194 3.27 -0.19 20.16
CA ALA A 194 3.15 0.89 21.14
C ALA A 194 4.25 1.95 20.98
N SER A 195 3.97 3.18 21.40
CA SER A 195 5.01 4.18 21.67
C SER A 195 5.91 3.71 22.82
N GLU A 196 7.22 3.82 22.63
CA GLU A 196 8.22 3.46 23.66
C GLU A 196 8.25 4.50 24.79
#